data_AF-A0A7I7WL66-F1
#
_entry.id   AF-A0A7I7WL66-F1
#
_cell.length_a   1.000
_cell.length_b   1.000
_cell.length_c   1.000
_cell.angle_alpha   90.00
_cell.angle_beta   90.00
_cell.angle_gamma   90.00
#
_symmetry.space_group_name_H-M   'P 1'
#
loop_
_entity.id
_entity.type
_entity.pdbx_description
1 polymer ?
#
loop_
_entity_poly.entity_id
_entity_poly.type
_entity_poly.pdbx_seq_one_letter_code
_entity_poly.pdbx_strand_id
1 'polypeptide(L)'
;MVRLDAESDGEPGAEHFDVLTRHRRDRAVMAVVFLLLFGFSYSEDYVFAVLEAAGRDEVVAWLVGLVGFDVAVLSLVGLLKGAIGRAEGDSSRLRRWWWTAFSVVVCIDVLLVLLPDEHPLWIDLASSVVLAIVVGLLMMVALNGDPLTLFSAGRRAAAPMDWARVRAVVPLVLGTIAGYVAATAFDDFFDLDTVRVLDVEMEAEVAAMPLAEQLEAFATLCEGAVSPAFFEQVVAVIPLLLLTIGVEFNFFRRALDEPAQRAAAAATVAVMAIGLLLAVSTLPWAGSGCGGVLGYWHEYLTFVVAVQGIATGLATLLWLLVVSAPDQRIPSEANRV
;
A
#
# COMPACT_ATOMS: atom_id res chain seq x y z
N MET A 1 -46.81 -50.10 5.05
CA MET A 1 -46.07 -49.24 6.00
C MET A 1 -44.82 -48.75 5.27
N VAL A 2 -44.99 -47.72 4.44
CA VAL A 2 -43.90 -47.08 3.67
C VAL A 2 -43.88 -45.65 4.16
N ARG A 3 -42.79 -45.29 4.82
CA ARG A 3 -42.53 -43.94 5.32
C ARG A 3 -42.05 -43.14 4.11
N LEU A 4 -42.86 -42.19 3.65
CA LEU A 4 -42.45 -41.22 2.65
C LEU A 4 -41.59 -40.19 3.37
N ASP A 5 -40.31 -40.16 3.03
CA ASP A 5 -39.38 -39.13 3.45
C ASP A 5 -39.80 -37.80 2.80
N ALA A 6 -40.02 -36.79 3.64
CA ALA A 6 -40.24 -35.42 3.21
C ALA A 6 -38.90 -34.85 2.75
N GLU A 7 -38.70 -34.81 1.44
CA GLU A 7 -37.65 -34.05 0.78
C GLU A 7 -37.93 -32.56 1.05
N SER A 8 -37.11 -31.98 1.90
CA SER A 8 -37.10 -30.55 2.18
C SER A 8 -36.51 -29.83 0.98
N ASP A 9 -37.36 -29.45 0.02
CA ASP A 9 -37.05 -28.50 -1.04
C ASP A 9 -36.68 -27.15 -0.43
N GLY A 10 -35.38 -26.93 -0.19
CA GLY A 10 -34.84 -25.60 0.10
C GLY A 10 -34.98 -24.73 -1.14
N GLU A 11 -35.61 -23.55 -1.01
CA GLU A 11 -35.85 -22.64 -2.12
C GLU A 11 -34.52 -22.27 -2.82
N PRO A 12 -34.34 -22.62 -4.11
CA PRO A 12 -33.09 -22.37 -4.85
C PRO A 12 -32.77 -20.86 -5.03
N GLY A 13 -33.72 -19.98 -4.73
CA GLY A 13 -33.53 -18.52 -4.81
C GLY A 13 -32.76 -17.92 -3.63
N ALA A 14 -32.90 -18.47 -2.42
CA ALA A 14 -32.29 -17.91 -1.21
C ALA A 14 -30.77 -18.17 -1.18
N GLU A 15 -30.35 -19.39 -1.49
CA GLU A 15 -28.92 -19.75 -1.56
C GLU A 15 -28.19 -18.97 -2.66
N HIS A 16 -28.83 -18.76 -3.81
CA HIS A 16 -28.24 -17.98 -4.90
C HIS A 16 -28.03 -16.51 -4.51
N PHE A 17 -28.98 -15.93 -3.78
CA PHE A 17 -28.88 -14.55 -3.29
C PHE A 17 -27.76 -14.39 -2.25
N ASP A 18 -27.61 -15.35 -1.34
CA ASP A 18 -26.55 -15.35 -0.31
C ASP A 18 -25.14 -15.50 -0.91
N VAL A 19 -24.99 -16.32 -1.95
CA VAL A 19 -23.71 -16.45 -2.66
C VAL A 19 -23.34 -15.14 -3.37
N LEU A 20 -24.31 -14.49 -4.02
CA LEU A 20 -24.08 -13.22 -4.72
C LEU A 20 -23.73 -12.07 -3.76
N THR A 21 -24.40 -11.98 -2.61
CA THR A 21 -24.12 -10.94 -1.60
C THR A 21 -22.72 -11.13 -0.99
N ARG A 22 -22.34 -12.37 -0.65
CA ARG A 22 -20.98 -12.69 -0.17
C ARG A 22 -19.92 -12.33 -1.21
N HIS A 23 -20.12 -12.70 -2.47
CA HIS A 23 -19.16 -12.39 -3.53
C HIS A 23 -18.99 -10.88 -3.77
N ARG A 24 -20.09 -10.11 -3.74
CA ARG A 24 -20.05 -8.65 -3.84
C ARG A 24 -19.31 -8.01 -2.66
N ARG A 25 -19.54 -8.51 -1.44
CA ARG A 25 -18.82 -8.06 -0.24
C ARG A 25 -17.31 -8.31 -0.37
N ASP A 26 -16.92 -9.51 -0.79
CA ASP A 26 -15.51 -9.88 -0.91
C ASP A 26 -14.78 -9.03 -1.96
N ARG A 27 -15.44 -8.72 -3.09
CA ARG A 27 -14.92 -7.77 -4.09
C ARG A 27 -14.83 -6.34 -3.55
N ALA A 28 -15.81 -5.89 -2.78
CA ALA A 28 -15.77 -4.56 -2.18
C ALA A 28 -14.61 -4.43 -1.17
N VAL A 29 -14.37 -5.47 -0.36
CA VAL A 29 -13.22 -5.51 0.56
C VAL A 29 -11.89 -5.44 -0.21
N MET A 30 -11.75 -6.22 -1.28
CA MET A 30 -10.57 -6.16 -2.15
C MET A 30 -10.37 -4.76 -2.73
N ALA A 31 -11.43 -4.17 -3.29
CA ALA A 31 -11.39 -2.84 -3.87
C ALA A 31 -11.02 -1.77 -2.83
N VAL A 32 -11.55 -1.83 -1.61
CA VAL A 32 -11.18 -0.91 -0.53
C VAL A 32 -9.69 -0.96 -0.23
N VAL A 33 -9.12 -2.17 -0.06
CA VAL A 33 -7.70 -2.34 0.24
C VAL A 33 -6.83 -1.80 -0.89
N PHE A 34 -7.15 -2.13 -2.15
CA PHE A 34 -6.37 -1.67 -3.30
C PHE A 34 -6.52 -0.16 -3.56
N LEU A 35 -7.72 0.40 -3.41
CA LEU A 35 -7.95 1.83 -3.58
C LEU A 35 -7.20 2.64 -2.52
N LEU A 36 -7.15 2.18 -1.27
CA LEU A 36 -6.41 2.87 -0.22
C LEU A 36 -4.89 2.66 -0.36
N LEU A 37 -4.43 1.47 -0.71
CA LEU A 37 -3.00 1.17 -0.79
C LEU A 37 -2.32 1.70 -2.06
N PHE A 38 -3.00 1.69 -3.20
CA PHE A 38 -2.43 2.11 -4.48
C PHE A 38 -3.04 3.41 -4.97
N GLY A 39 -4.36 3.57 -4.87
CA GLY A 39 -5.02 4.81 -5.30
C GLY A 39 -4.65 5.98 -4.41
N PHE A 40 -4.96 5.87 -3.12
CA PHE A 40 -4.78 6.95 -2.15
C PHE A 40 -3.31 7.15 -1.77
N SER A 41 -2.56 6.08 -1.48
CA SER A 41 -1.15 6.24 -1.05
C SER A 41 -0.20 6.78 -2.13
N TYR A 42 -0.59 6.78 -3.40
CA TYR A 42 0.19 7.35 -4.50
C TYR A 42 -0.56 8.53 -5.16
N SER A 43 -1.50 9.16 -4.44
CA SER A 43 -2.34 10.24 -4.99
C SER A 43 -1.52 11.45 -5.42
N GLU A 44 -0.56 11.84 -4.60
CA GLU A 44 0.40 12.90 -4.89
C GLU A 44 1.18 12.61 -6.16
N ASP A 45 1.71 11.40 -6.31
CA ASP A 45 2.47 10.98 -7.50
C ASP A 45 1.61 11.05 -8.77
N TYR A 46 0.35 10.59 -8.70
CA TYR A 46 -0.56 10.67 -9.84
C TYR A 46 -0.90 12.11 -10.20
N VAL A 47 -1.11 12.97 -9.21
CA VAL A 47 -1.47 14.37 -9.42
C VAL A 47 -0.29 15.14 -9.96
N PHE A 48 0.90 14.95 -9.40
CA PHE A 48 2.14 15.57 -9.87
C PHE A 48 2.41 15.19 -11.33
N ALA A 49 2.34 13.90 -11.68
CA ALA A 49 2.53 13.45 -13.07
C ALA A 49 1.52 14.08 -14.05
N VAL A 50 0.26 14.26 -13.64
CA VAL A 50 -0.78 14.87 -14.47
C VAL A 50 -0.58 16.38 -14.62
N LEU A 51 -0.21 17.07 -13.54
CA LEU A 51 0.00 18.51 -13.51
C LEU A 51 1.25 18.90 -14.30
N GLU A 52 2.34 18.16 -14.13
CA GLU A 52 3.58 18.34 -14.90
C GLU A 52 3.32 18.16 -16.39
N ALA A 53 2.62 17.07 -16.78
CA ALA A 53 2.25 16.84 -18.17
C ALA A 53 1.32 17.93 -18.75
N ALA A 54 0.56 18.62 -17.90
CA ALA A 54 -0.30 19.73 -18.28
C ALA A 54 0.40 21.10 -18.22
N GLY A 55 1.64 21.17 -17.71
CA GLY A 55 2.39 22.41 -17.48
C GLY A 55 1.68 23.34 -16.50
N ARG A 56 1.12 22.79 -15.42
CA ARG A 56 0.37 23.54 -14.40
C ARG A 56 0.95 23.35 -13.01
N ASP A 57 1.72 24.33 -12.57
CA ASP A 57 2.40 24.29 -11.27
C ASP A 57 1.77 25.26 -10.25
N GLU A 58 0.63 25.89 -10.60
CA GLU A 58 -0.03 26.79 -9.66
C GLU A 58 -0.64 26.06 -8.45
N VAL A 59 -0.52 26.66 -7.25
CA VAL A 59 -1.07 26.14 -5.98
C VAL A 59 -2.56 25.77 -6.09
N VAL A 60 -3.34 26.51 -6.89
CA VAL A 60 -4.76 26.21 -7.10
C VAL A 60 -4.96 24.89 -7.85
N ALA A 61 -4.10 24.58 -8.83
CA ALA A 61 -4.15 23.33 -9.57
C ALA A 61 -3.76 22.15 -8.66
N TRP A 62 -2.76 22.33 -7.81
CA TRP A 62 -2.39 21.37 -6.77
C TRP A 62 -3.52 21.10 -5.79
N LEU A 63 -4.14 22.14 -5.24
CA LEU A 63 -5.24 21.99 -4.29
C LEU A 63 -6.42 21.27 -4.93
N VAL A 64 -6.80 21.65 -6.15
CA VAL A 64 -7.91 20.99 -6.87
C VAL A 64 -7.54 19.57 -7.28
N GLY A 65 -6.30 19.34 -7.69
CA GLY A 65 -5.78 18.04 -8.12
C GLY A 65 -5.72 17.05 -6.97
N LEU A 66 -4.90 17.34 -5.96
CA LEU A 66 -4.64 16.45 -4.82
C LEU A 66 -5.89 16.24 -3.97
N VAL A 67 -6.42 17.33 -3.40
CA VAL A 67 -7.60 17.23 -2.53
C VAL A 67 -8.81 16.71 -3.29
N GLY A 68 -8.97 17.09 -4.57
CA GLY A 68 -10.05 16.59 -5.41
C GLY A 68 -9.95 15.08 -5.68
N PHE A 69 -8.75 14.59 -5.97
CA PHE A 69 -8.48 13.17 -6.19
C PHE A 69 -8.71 12.36 -4.90
N ASP A 70 -8.20 12.83 -3.78
CA ASP A 70 -8.34 12.17 -2.48
C ASP A 70 -9.81 12.12 -2.04
N VAL A 71 -10.54 13.22 -2.18
CA VAL A 71 -11.99 13.25 -1.92
C VAL A 71 -12.73 12.26 -2.84
N ALA A 72 -12.34 12.14 -4.11
CA ALA A 72 -12.96 11.19 -5.04
C ALA A 72 -12.70 9.73 -4.63
N VAL A 73 -11.43 9.38 -4.35
CA VAL A 73 -11.02 8.04 -3.93
C VAL A 73 -11.70 7.67 -2.61
N LEU A 74 -11.63 8.55 -1.61
CA LEU A 74 -12.25 8.30 -0.31
C LEU A 74 -13.78 8.25 -0.41
N SER A 75 -14.42 9.05 -1.26
CA SER A 75 -15.86 8.94 -1.50
C SER A 75 -16.23 7.56 -2.06
N LEU A 76 -15.46 7.06 -3.02
CA LEU A 76 -15.64 5.71 -3.57
C LEU A 76 -15.45 4.64 -2.49
N VAL A 77 -14.41 4.75 -1.66
CA VAL A 77 -14.17 3.86 -0.51
C VAL A 77 -15.34 3.93 0.49
N GLY A 78 -15.90 5.11 0.74
CA GLY A 78 -17.08 5.29 1.59
C GLY A 78 -18.32 4.57 1.04
N LEU A 79 -18.53 4.61 -0.27
CA LEU A 79 -19.60 3.86 -0.93
C LEU A 79 -19.39 2.34 -0.80
N LEU A 80 -18.16 1.88 -0.97
CA LEU A 80 -17.79 0.46 -0.80
C LEU A 80 -17.95 0.00 0.65
N LYS A 81 -17.54 0.80 1.64
CA LYS A 81 -17.82 0.58 3.07
C LYS A 81 -19.32 0.43 3.31
N GLY A 82 -20.13 1.29 2.72
CA GLY A 82 -21.60 1.20 2.80
C GLY A 82 -22.16 -0.07 2.17
N ALA A 83 -21.53 -0.59 1.10
CA ALA A 83 -21.89 -1.88 0.52
C ALA A 83 -21.51 -3.06 1.43
N ILE A 84 -20.32 -3.03 2.03
CA ILE A 84 -19.85 -4.03 3.00
C ILE A 84 -20.80 -4.06 4.22
N GLY A 85 -21.08 -2.91 4.82
CA GLY A 85 -21.99 -2.82 5.97
C GLY A 85 -23.40 -3.29 5.68
N ARG A 86 -23.94 -3.02 4.48
CA ARG A 86 -25.25 -3.57 4.06
C ARG A 86 -25.24 -5.09 3.92
N ALA A 87 -24.18 -5.66 3.36
CA ALA A 87 -24.02 -7.12 3.26
C ALA A 87 -23.87 -7.80 4.63
N GLU A 88 -23.40 -7.05 5.64
CA GLU A 88 -23.22 -7.53 7.02
C GLU A 88 -24.42 -7.25 7.94
N GLY A 89 -25.45 -6.55 7.44
CA GLY A 89 -26.61 -6.15 8.25
C GLY A 89 -26.34 -4.98 9.20
N ASP A 90 -25.18 -4.31 9.13
CA ASP A 90 -24.79 -3.20 9.99
C ASP A 90 -24.20 -2.02 9.18
N SER A 91 -25.09 -1.33 8.46
CA SER A 91 -24.73 -0.23 7.55
C SER A 91 -24.22 1.05 8.23
N SER A 92 -24.40 1.19 9.56
CA SER A 92 -24.08 2.43 10.29
C SER A 92 -22.80 2.36 11.12
N ARG A 93 -22.17 1.18 11.18
CA ARG A 93 -21.03 0.91 12.05
C ARG A 93 -19.82 1.78 11.73
N LEU A 94 -19.24 2.39 12.76
CA LEU A 94 -18.02 3.22 12.68
C LEU A 94 -18.13 4.42 11.72
N ARG A 95 -19.35 4.87 11.38
CA ARG A 95 -19.55 6.02 10.48
C ARG A 95 -18.91 7.31 11.01
N ARG A 96 -18.92 7.52 12.33
CA ARG A 96 -18.26 8.67 12.96
C ARG A 96 -16.74 8.61 12.76
N TRP A 97 -16.13 7.45 13.02
CA TRP A 97 -14.71 7.21 12.79
C TRP A 97 -14.31 7.44 11.34
N TRP A 98 -15.13 6.98 10.39
CA TRP A 98 -14.91 7.21 8.96
C TRP A 98 -14.82 8.69 8.63
N TRP A 99 -15.83 9.47 9.02
CA TRP A 99 -15.85 10.91 8.73
C TRP A 99 -14.77 11.69 9.48
N THR A 100 -14.40 11.28 10.70
CA THR A 100 -13.28 11.87 11.42
C THR A 100 -11.97 11.64 10.67
N ALA A 101 -11.65 10.41 10.29
CA ALA A 101 -10.42 10.11 9.57
C ALA A 101 -10.39 10.76 8.18
N PHE A 102 -11.51 10.74 7.46
CA PHE A 102 -11.69 11.46 6.19
C PHE A 102 -11.37 12.95 6.34
N SER A 103 -11.94 13.60 7.35
CA SER A 103 -11.74 15.04 7.57
C SER A 103 -10.30 15.34 7.95
N VAL A 104 -9.65 14.47 8.73
CA VAL A 104 -8.24 14.62 9.12
C VAL A 104 -7.33 14.57 7.89
N VAL A 105 -7.53 13.60 6.99
CA VAL A 105 -6.78 13.53 5.72
C VAL A 105 -6.92 14.83 4.93
N VAL A 106 -8.15 15.23 4.61
CA VAL A 106 -8.40 16.44 3.80
C VAL A 106 -7.79 17.69 4.45
N CYS A 107 -7.85 17.79 5.78
CA CYS A 107 -7.22 18.90 6.49
C CYS A 107 -5.68 18.86 6.41
N ILE A 108 -5.07 17.68 6.44
CA ILE A 108 -3.62 17.51 6.28
C ILE A 108 -3.22 17.90 4.85
N ASP A 109 -3.90 17.39 3.83
CA ASP A 109 -3.56 17.67 2.43
C ASP A 109 -3.68 19.17 2.13
N VAL A 110 -4.75 19.81 2.59
CA VAL A 110 -4.92 21.28 2.46
C VAL A 110 -3.81 22.02 3.20
N LEU A 111 -3.42 21.56 4.39
CA LEU A 111 -2.36 22.20 5.16
C LEU A 111 -0.99 22.06 4.49
N LEU A 112 -0.67 20.88 3.95
CA LEU A 112 0.56 20.59 3.19
C LEU A 112 0.64 21.43 1.93
N VAL A 113 -0.43 21.52 1.14
CA VAL A 113 -0.46 22.37 -0.07
C VAL A 113 -0.31 23.87 0.25
N LEU A 114 -0.69 24.30 1.44
CA LEU A 114 -0.58 25.70 1.87
C LEU A 114 0.72 26.02 2.62
N LEU A 115 1.56 25.02 2.90
CA LEU A 115 2.87 25.24 3.50
C LEU A 115 3.79 25.96 2.51
N PRO A 116 4.67 26.86 2.97
CA PRO A 116 5.69 27.46 2.11
C PRO A 116 6.67 26.40 1.59
N ASP A 117 7.20 26.59 0.39
CA ASP A 117 8.20 25.70 -0.23
C ASP A 117 9.39 25.44 0.71
N GLU A 118 9.83 26.48 1.45
CA GLU A 118 10.84 26.35 2.50
C GLU A 118 10.18 26.01 3.85
N HIS A 119 10.14 24.73 4.20
CA HIS A 119 9.77 24.28 5.53
C HIS A 119 10.73 23.19 6.05
N PRO A 120 10.78 22.95 7.38
CA PRO A 120 11.71 21.98 7.94
C PRO A 120 11.31 20.53 7.64
N LEU A 121 12.28 19.69 7.26
CA LEU A 121 12.19 18.22 7.08
C LEU A 121 11.36 17.47 8.14
N TRP A 122 11.38 17.91 9.41
CA TRP A 122 10.61 17.21 10.44
C TRP A 122 9.10 17.33 10.23
N ILE A 123 8.63 18.37 9.53
CA ILE A 123 7.23 18.55 9.16
C ILE A 123 6.83 17.47 8.16
N ASP A 124 7.64 17.22 7.12
CA ASP A 124 7.39 16.17 6.11
C ASP A 124 7.42 14.79 6.73
N LEU A 125 8.41 14.52 7.58
CA LEU A 125 8.48 13.23 8.25
C LEU A 125 7.28 13.02 9.19
N ALA A 126 6.86 14.07 9.90
CA ALA A 126 5.72 14.00 10.80
C ALA A 126 4.39 13.86 10.04
N SER A 127 4.20 14.61 8.96
CA SER A 127 3.00 14.55 8.12
C SER A 127 2.89 13.19 7.44
N SER A 128 3.98 12.65 6.88
CA SER A 128 4.08 11.30 6.32
C SER A 128 3.67 10.23 7.33
N VAL A 129 4.22 10.26 8.55
CA VAL A 129 3.85 9.28 9.59
C VAL A 129 2.38 9.42 10.00
N VAL A 130 1.90 10.65 10.20
CA VAL A 130 0.50 10.90 10.57
C VAL A 130 -0.45 10.44 9.45
N LEU A 131 -0.17 10.77 8.20
CA LEU A 131 -0.98 10.40 7.04
C LEU A 131 -1.05 8.88 6.92
N ALA A 132 0.07 8.16 7.01
CA ALA A 132 0.06 6.70 6.97
C ALA A 132 -0.75 6.07 8.12
N ILE A 133 -0.68 6.63 9.34
CA ILE A 133 -1.52 6.18 10.45
C ILE A 133 -3.00 6.40 10.14
N VAL A 134 -3.35 7.57 9.61
CA VAL A 134 -4.75 7.91 9.28
C VAL A 134 -5.27 7.04 8.14
N VAL A 135 -4.46 6.75 7.11
CA VAL A 135 -4.78 5.79 6.04
C VAL A 135 -5.00 4.39 6.61
N GLY A 136 -4.15 3.97 7.55
CA GLY A 136 -4.35 2.71 8.25
C GLY A 136 -5.67 2.65 9.02
N LEU A 137 -6.03 3.72 9.72
CA LEU A 137 -7.33 3.86 10.38
C LEU A 137 -8.48 3.84 9.38
N LEU A 138 -8.36 4.53 8.24
CA LEU A 138 -9.35 4.51 7.16
C LEU A 138 -9.54 3.10 6.63
N MET A 139 -8.46 2.35 6.40
CA MET A 139 -8.52 0.98 5.92
C MET A 139 -9.20 0.06 6.93
N MET A 140 -8.82 0.12 8.21
CA MET A 140 -9.47 -0.65 9.28
C MET A 140 -10.97 -0.34 9.37
N VAL A 141 -11.33 0.94 9.39
CA VAL A 141 -12.72 1.42 9.53
C VAL A 141 -13.54 1.09 8.28
N ALA A 142 -12.97 1.22 7.08
CA ALA A 142 -13.63 0.88 5.82
C ALA A 142 -14.00 -0.61 5.74
N LEU A 143 -13.18 -1.46 6.34
CA LEU A 143 -13.42 -2.90 6.46
C LEU A 143 -14.33 -3.26 7.65
N ASN A 144 -14.93 -2.29 8.34
CA ASN A 144 -15.74 -2.48 9.54
C ASN A 144 -14.97 -3.15 10.71
N GLY A 145 -13.65 -2.99 10.78
CA GLY A 145 -12.84 -3.40 11.93
C GLY A 145 -12.70 -2.25 12.94
N ASP A 146 -13.08 -2.45 14.20
CA ASP A 146 -12.85 -1.46 15.27
C ASP A 146 -11.34 -1.33 15.56
N PRO A 147 -10.69 -0.18 15.24
CA PRO A 147 -9.25 0.00 15.44
C PRO A 147 -8.84 -0.12 16.91
N LEU A 148 -9.77 0.07 17.85
CA LEU A 148 -9.51 -0.06 19.29
C LEU A 148 -9.23 -1.52 19.70
N THR A 149 -9.50 -2.49 18.83
CA THR A 149 -9.06 -3.89 19.03
C THR A 149 -7.54 -4.03 19.02
N LEU A 150 -6.78 -3.08 18.44
CA LEU A 150 -5.31 -3.06 18.56
C LEU A 150 -4.83 -2.93 20.00
N PHE A 151 -5.58 -2.23 20.85
CA PHE A 151 -5.11 -1.82 22.17
C PHE A 151 -5.79 -2.57 23.34
N SER A 152 -6.83 -3.36 23.08
CA SER A 152 -7.62 -4.00 24.14
C SER A 152 -7.86 -5.49 23.89
N ALA A 153 -7.28 -6.34 24.74
CA ALA A 153 -7.55 -7.77 24.75
C ALA A 153 -9.04 -8.08 24.99
N GLY A 154 -9.72 -7.30 25.84
CA GLY A 154 -11.16 -7.43 26.08
C GLY A 154 -11.99 -7.18 24.83
N ARG A 155 -11.63 -6.17 24.02
CA ARG A 155 -12.30 -5.91 22.73
C ARG A 155 -12.01 -6.99 21.70
N ARG A 156 -10.78 -7.51 21.66
CA ARG A 156 -10.44 -8.65 20.78
C ARG A 156 -11.29 -9.88 21.11
N ALA A 157 -11.52 -10.16 22.39
CA ALA A 157 -12.37 -11.26 22.83
C ALA A 157 -13.86 -11.01 22.52
N ALA A 158 -14.33 -9.78 22.67
CA ALA A 158 -15.73 -9.42 22.41
C ALA A 158 -16.07 -9.33 20.91
N ALA A 159 -15.12 -8.95 20.06
CA ALA A 159 -15.29 -8.76 18.62
C ALA A 159 -14.13 -9.43 17.83
N PRO A 160 -14.10 -10.77 17.76
CA PRO A 160 -13.00 -11.50 17.11
C PRO A 160 -12.91 -11.23 15.61
N MET A 161 -14.04 -10.96 14.94
CA MET A 161 -14.07 -10.61 13.51
C MET A 161 -13.42 -9.25 13.23
N ASP A 162 -13.69 -8.26 14.08
CA ASP A 162 -13.05 -6.95 13.98
C ASP A 162 -11.53 -7.07 14.14
N TRP A 163 -11.11 -7.85 15.14
CA TRP A 163 -9.69 -8.13 15.34
C TRP A 163 -9.08 -8.82 14.11
N ALA A 164 -9.78 -9.78 13.50
CA ALA A 164 -9.30 -10.46 12.30
C ALA A 164 -9.10 -9.52 11.11
N ARG A 165 -9.95 -8.50 10.96
CA ARG A 165 -9.84 -7.47 9.91
C ARG A 165 -8.72 -6.48 10.20
N VAL A 166 -8.67 -5.98 11.43
CA VAL A 166 -7.66 -5.01 11.88
C VAL A 166 -6.27 -5.61 11.78
N ARG A 167 -6.06 -6.83 12.29
CA ARG A 167 -4.76 -7.51 12.23
C ARG A 167 -4.31 -7.83 10.80
N ALA A 168 -5.22 -7.96 9.85
CA ALA A 168 -4.86 -8.19 8.44
C ALA A 168 -4.23 -6.95 7.80
N VAL A 169 -4.64 -5.77 8.23
CA VAL A 169 -4.23 -4.49 7.67
C VAL A 169 -2.89 -3.99 8.24
N VAL A 170 -2.53 -4.38 9.47
CA VAL A 170 -1.32 -3.86 10.16
C VAL A 170 -0.04 -3.91 9.31
N PRO A 171 0.31 -5.04 8.65
CA PRO A 171 1.51 -5.09 7.82
C PRO A 171 1.50 -4.11 6.65
N LEU A 172 0.32 -3.89 6.04
CA LEU A 172 0.17 -2.92 4.95
C LEU A 172 0.43 -1.50 5.45
N VAL A 173 -0.09 -1.15 6.63
CA VAL A 173 0.13 0.18 7.23
C VAL A 173 1.61 0.42 7.49
N LEU A 174 2.32 -0.57 8.03
CA LEU A 174 3.76 -0.48 8.25
C LEU A 174 4.52 -0.30 6.92
N GLY A 175 4.08 -1.00 5.87
CA GLY A 175 4.56 -0.80 4.51
C GLY A 175 4.33 0.62 4.00
N THR A 176 3.12 1.16 4.14
CA THR A 176 2.77 2.52 3.72
C THR A 176 3.57 3.58 4.48
N ILE A 177 3.80 3.40 5.79
CA ILE A 177 4.70 4.28 6.57
C ILE A 177 6.09 4.30 5.92
N ALA A 178 6.65 3.13 5.62
CA ALA A 178 7.96 3.05 4.98
C ALA A 178 7.97 3.68 3.58
N GLY A 179 6.87 3.55 2.81
CA GLY A 179 6.69 4.19 1.52
C GLY A 179 6.73 5.72 1.62
N TYR A 180 5.95 6.32 2.53
CA TYR A 180 5.97 7.77 2.72
C TYR A 180 7.31 8.29 3.26
N VAL A 181 7.94 7.56 4.18
CA VAL A 181 9.30 7.91 4.65
C VAL A 181 10.30 7.81 3.50
N ALA A 182 10.15 6.85 2.58
CA ALA A 182 11.00 6.74 1.40
C ALA A 182 10.76 7.88 0.41
N ALA A 183 9.52 8.31 0.20
CA ALA A 183 9.20 9.47 -0.64
C ALA A 183 9.87 10.73 -0.09
N THR A 184 9.65 11.06 1.19
CA THR A 184 10.32 12.19 1.86
C THR A 184 11.85 12.07 1.77
N ALA A 185 12.41 10.88 2.00
CA ALA A 185 13.85 10.68 1.89
C ALA A 185 14.38 10.84 0.46
N PHE A 186 13.57 10.57 -0.56
CA PHE A 186 13.96 10.77 -1.94
C PHE A 186 14.11 12.24 -2.26
N ASP A 187 13.10 13.04 -1.93
CA ASP A 187 13.09 14.47 -2.22
C ASP A 187 14.20 15.19 -1.44
N ASP A 188 14.41 14.82 -0.17
CA ASP A 188 15.36 15.53 0.70
C ASP A 188 16.82 15.07 0.58
N PHE A 189 17.09 13.84 0.11
CA PHE A 189 18.46 13.29 0.07
C PHE A 189 18.92 12.83 -1.32
N PHE A 190 18.01 12.45 -2.21
CA PHE A 190 18.37 11.90 -3.53
C PHE A 190 18.09 12.87 -4.69
N ASP A 191 17.21 13.86 -4.51
CA ASP A 191 16.88 14.84 -5.56
C ASP A 191 17.72 16.13 -5.55
N LEU A 192 18.78 16.18 -4.75
CA LEU A 192 19.62 17.38 -4.62
C LEU A 192 20.56 17.54 -5.81
N ASP A 193 20.21 18.43 -6.75
CA ASP A 193 21.01 18.82 -7.92
C ASP A 193 21.43 17.64 -8.82
N THR A 194 20.69 16.52 -8.77
CA THR A 194 21.01 15.28 -9.50
C THR A 194 20.69 15.40 -10.99
N VAL A 195 21.71 15.31 -11.85
CA VAL A 195 21.53 15.35 -13.30
C VAL A 195 21.19 13.96 -13.82
N ARG A 196 19.90 13.61 -13.94
CA ARG A 196 19.48 12.26 -14.36
C ARG A 196 19.53 12.02 -15.87
N VAL A 197 19.40 13.09 -16.64
CA VAL A 197 19.47 13.09 -18.10
C VAL A 197 20.43 14.18 -18.53
N LEU A 198 21.50 13.79 -19.21
CA LEU A 198 22.41 14.75 -19.85
C LEU A 198 21.71 15.35 -21.06
N ASP A 199 21.85 16.66 -21.22
CA ASP A 199 21.54 17.28 -22.51
C ASP A 199 22.55 16.81 -23.57
N VAL A 200 22.18 16.99 -24.83
CA VAL A 200 22.95 16.47 -25.97
C VAL A 200 24.36 17.08 -26.05
N GLU A 201 24.55 18.30 -25.54
CA GLU A 201 25.84 18.99 -25.55
C GLU A 201 26.76 18.41 -24.48
N MET A 202 26.25 18.28 -23.25
CA MET A 202 26.95 17.69 -22.12
C MET A 202 27.26 16.20 -22.35
N GLU A 203 26.33 15.43 -22.95
CA GLU A 203 26.57 14.04 -23.33
C GLU A 203 27.74 13.91 -24.31
N ALA A 204 27.79 14.79 -25.32
CA ALA A 204 28.87 14.81 -26.30
C ALA A 204 30.21 15.23 -25.67
N GLU A 205 30.21 16.18 -24.74
CA GLU A 205 31.40 16.61 -23.99
C GLU A 205 31.95 15.47 -23.14
N VAL A 206 31.10 14.82 -22.33
CA VAL A 206 31.51 13.68 -21.49
C VAL A 206 32.00 12.53 -22.37
N ALA A 207 31.31 12.19 -23.46
CA ALA A 207 31.73 11.12 -24.36
C ALA A 207 33.11 11.37 -25.02
N ALA A 208 33.53 12.63 -25.14
CA ALA A 208 34.83 13.00 -25.68
C ALA A 208 35.98 12.93 -24.66
N MET A 209 35.69 12.82 -23.36
CA MET A 209 36.71 12.76 -22.31
C MET A 209 37.45 11.41 -22.28
N PRO A 210 38.68 11.33 -21.76
CA PRO A 210 39.32 10.06 -21.42
C PRO A 210 38.49 9.26 -20.38
N LEU A 211 38.50 7.92 -20.46
CA LEU A 211 37.66 7.05 -19.62
C LEU A 211 37.74 7.36 -18.11
N ALA A 212 38.93 7.70 -17.58
CA ALA A 212 39.09 8.03 -16.17
C ALA A 212 38.34 9.32 -15.78
N GLU A 213 38.40 10.34 -16.64
CA GLU A 213 37.69 11.61 -16.45
C GLU A 213 36.18 11.45 -16.66
N GLN A 214 35.76 10.56 -17.59
CA GLN A 214 34.34 10.21 -17.75
C GLN A 214 33.76 9.62 -16.47
N LEU A 215 34.47 8.67 -15.84
CA LEU A 215 34.02 8.04 -14.60
C LEU A 215 33.90 9.04 -13.45
N GLU A 216 34.82 10.00 -13.36
CA GLU A 216 34.78 11.08 -12.36
C GLU A 216 33.64 12.08 -12.63
N ALA A 217 33.43 12.46 -13.89
CA ALA A 217 32.32 13.32 -14.29
C ALA A 217 30.98 12.67 -13.96
N PHE A 218 30.78 11.39 -14.30
CA PHE A 218 29.56 10.67 -13.95
C PHE A 218 29.40 10.51 -12.44
N ALA A 219 30.46 10.26 -11.68
CA ALA A 219 30.37 10.17 -10.22
C ALA A 219 29.87 11.49 -9.59
N THR A 220 30.30 12.63 -10.13
CA THR A 220 29.90 13.96 -9.65
C THR A 220 28.48 14.32 -10.10
N LEU A 221 28.15 14.09 -11.38
CA LEU A 221 26.82 14.40 -11.94
C LEU A 221 25.70 13.56 -11.32
N CYS A 222 26.03 12.36 -10.83
CA CYS A 222 25.09 11.41 -10.27
C CYS A 222 25.13 11.30 -8.74
N GLU A 223 25.81 12.21 -8.03
CA GLU A 223 26.07 12.05 -6.59
C GLU A 223 24.79 11.88 -5.76
N GLY A 224 23.68 12.51 -6.15
CA GLY A 224 22.38 12.36 -5.49
C GLY A 224 21.53 11.18 -5.98
N ALA A 225 21.88 10.50 -7.07
CA ALA A 225 21.06 9.39 -7.57
C ALA A 225 21.06 8.18 -6.60
N VAL A 226 19.96 7.43 -6.58
CA VAL A 226 19.84 6.17 -5.83
C VAL A 226 20.85 5.17 -6.41
N SER A 227 21.71 4.64 -5.52
CA SER A 227 22.76 3.71 -5.91
C SER A 227 22.21 2.51 -6.68
N PRO A 228 22.77 2.12 -7.85
CA PRO A 228 22.37 0.92 -8.56
C PRO A 228 22.47 -0.36 -7.72
N ALA A 229 23.43 -0.41 -6.78
CA ALA A 229 23.59 -1.53 -5.86
C ALA A 229 22.37 -1.73 -4.95
N PHE A 230 21.59 -0.67 -4.65
CA PHE A 230 20.33 -0.80 -3.93
C PHE A 230 19.34 -1.64 -4.75
N PHE A 231 19.15 -1.35 -6.04
CA PHE A 231 18.21 -2.09 -6.87
C PHE A 231 18.64 -3.54 -7.12
N GLU A 232 19.95 -3.81 -7.23
CA GLU A 232 20.47 -5.17 -7.27
C GLU A 232 20.10 -5.97 -6.00
N GLN A 233 20.20 -5.33 -4.83
CA GLN A 233 19.77 -5.93 -3.57
C GLN A 233 18.26 -6.15 -3.52
N VAL A 234 17.46 -5.19 -4.01
CA VAL A 234 16.00 -5.32 -4.10
C VAL A 234 15.61 -6.53 -4.95
N VAL A 235 16.25 -6.71 -6.11
CA VAL A 235 16.01 -7.86 -7.00
C VAL A 235 16.40 -9.19 -6.33
N ALA A 236 17.34 -9.19 -5.39
CA ALA A 236 17.66 -10.38 -4.60
C ALA A 236 16.67 -10.62 -3.44
N VAL A 237 16.31 -9.56 -2.70
CA VAL A 237 15.54 -9.65 -1.45
C VAL A 237 14.06 -9.90 -1.70
N ILE A 238 13.42 -9.19 -2.63
CA ILE A 238 11.97 -9.32 -2.84
C ILE A 238 11.56 -10.74 -3.27
N PRO A 239 12.26 -11.43 -4.20
CA PRO A 239 11.92 -12.81 -4.54
C PRO A 239 12.05 -13.76 -3.35
N LEU A 240 13.05 -13.58 -2.50
CA LEU A 240 13.19 -14.36 -1.26
C LEU A 240 11.99 -14.13 -0.34
N LEU A 241 11.60 -12.88 -0.11
CA LEU A 241 10.41 -12.55 0.69
C LEU A 241 9.13 -13.15 0.09
N LEU A 242 8.93 -13.04 -1.23
CA LEU A 242 7.79 -13.63 -1.94
C LEU A 242 7.73 -15.15 -1.77
N LEU A 243 8.88 -15.84 -1.87
CA LEU A 243 8.95 -17.29 -1.67
C LEU A 243 8.65 -17.65 -0.21
N THR A 244 9.27 -16.98 0.76
CA THR A 244 9.02 -17.24 2.19
C THR A 244 7.55 -16.99 2.54
N ILE A 245 7.01 -15.84 2.17
CA ILE A 245 5.60 -15.49 2.40
C ILE A 245 4.67 -16.46 1.67
N GLY A 246 5.02 -16.88 0.45
CA GLY A 246 4.23 -17.86 -0.32
C GLY A 246 4.14 -19.22 0.38
N VAL A 247 5.25 -19.70 0.94
CA VAL A 247 5.28 -20.92 1.76
C VAL A 247 4.42 -20.75 3.01
N GLU A 248 4.59 -19.65 3.74
CA GLU A 248 3.83 -19.36 4.95
C GLU A 248 2.33 -19.19 4.67
N PHE A 249 1.93 -18.44 3.64
CA PHE A 249 0.52 -18.30 3.27
C PHE A 249 -0.11 -19.61 2.81
N ASN A 250 0.65 -20.47 2.13
CA ASN A 250 0.15 -21.80 1.79
C ASN A 250 -0.05 -22.66 3.05
N PHE A 251 0.87 -22.57 4.01
CA PHE A 251 0.73 -23.20 5.33
C PHE A 251 -0.50 -22.64 6.08
N PHE A 252 -0.69 -21.33 6.06
CA PHE A 252 -1.80 -20.60 6.68
C PHE A 252 -3.03 -20.45 5.78
N ARG A 253 -3.17 -21.24 4.71
CA ARG A 253 -4.30 -21.10 3.77
C ARG A 253 -5.65 -21.25 4.45
N ARG A 254 -5.70 -22.05 5.52
CA ARG A 254 -6.88 -22.26 6.40
C ARG A 254 -7.13 -21.11 7.39
N ALA A 255 -6.20 -20.16 7.50
CA ALA A 255 -6.30 -18.99 8.37
C ALA A 255 -6.68 -17.71 7.60
N LEU A 256 -6.81 -17.78 6.27
CA LEU A 256 -7.31 -16.71 5.39
C LEU A 256 -8.84 -16.80 5.19
N ASP A 257 -9.57 -17.08 6.28
CA ASP A 257 -11.02 -17.28 6.26
C ASP A 257 -11.75 -15.96 5.94
N GLU A 258 -11.21 -14.81 6.36
CA GLU A 258 -11.85 -13.50 6.21
C GLU A 258 -11.42 -12.80 4.90
N PRO A 259 -12.34 -12.12 4.17
CA PRO A 259 -12.01 -11.40 2.95
C PRO A 259 -10.91 -10.35 3.12
N ALA A 260 -10.85 -9.69 4.29
CA ALA A 260 -9.81 -8.72 4.61
C ALA A 260 -8.42 -9.34 4.61
N GLN A 261 -8.27 -10.57 5.10
CA GLN A 261 -6.99 -11.28 5.11
C GLN A 261 -6.56 -11.66 3.69
N ARG A 262 -7.50 -12.14 2.87
CA ARG A 262 -7.23 -12.45 1.45
C ARG A 262 -6.87 -11.20 0.66
N ALA A 263 -7.56 -10.09 0.90
CA ALA A 263 -7.25 -8.81 0.29
C ALA A 263 -5.88 -8.29 0.71
N ALA A 264 -5.54 -8.38 2.00
CA ALA A 264 -4.23 -7.96 2.49
C ALA A 264 -3.09 -8.83 1.95
N ALA A 265 -3.28 -10.15 1.88
CA ALA A 265 -2.31 -11.06 1.27
C ALA A 265 -2.10 -10.75 -0.23
N ALA A 266 -3.20 -10.53 -0.98
CA ALA A 266 -3.13 -10.16 -2.39
C ALA A 266 -2.42 -8.80 -2.59
N ALA A 267 -2.73 -7.81 -1.76
CA ALA A 267 -2.10 -6.50 -1.79
C ALA A 267 -0.61 -6.54 -1.44
N THR A 268 -0.23 -7.35 -0.45
CA THR A 268 1.17 -7.60 -0.05
C THR A 268 1.98 -8.21 -1.20
N VAL A 269 1.43 -9.22 -1.87
CA VAL A 269 2.07 -9.84 -3.04
C VAL A 269 2.13 -8.84 -4.20
N ALA A 270 1.07 -8.07 -4.45
CA ALA A 270 1.02 -7.10 -5.52
C ALA A 270 2.09 -6.00 -5.35
N VAL A 271 2.20 -5.39 -4.17
CA VAL A 271 3.18 -4.32 -3.94
C VAL A 271 4.62 -4.82 -4.07
N MET A 272 4.92 -6.02 -3.53
CA MET A 272 6.22 -6.65 -3.73
C MET A 272 6.49 -6.96 -5.21
N ALA A 273 5.52 -7.50 -5.93
CA ALA A 273 5.69 -7.82 -7.35
C ALA A 273 5.91 -6.56 -8.21
N ILE A 274 5.17 -5.47 -7.94
CA ILE A 274 5.37 -4.19 -8.63
C ILE A 274 6.76 -3.64 -8.31
N GLY A 275 7.17 -3.61 -7.04
CA GLY A 275 8.50 -3.17 -6.62
C GLY A 275 9.62 -3.98 -7.27
N LEU A 276 9.44 -5.30 -7.40
CA LEU A 276 10.39 -6.17 -8.11
C LEU A 276 10.44 -5.86 -9.60
N LEU A 277 9.30 -5.69 -10.27
CA LEU A 277 9.27 -5.37 -11.70
C LEU A 277 9.97 -4.03 -11.99
N LEU A 278 9.70 -3.03 -11.15
CA LEU A 278 10.38 -1.74 -11.22
C LEU A 278 11.89 -1.91 -11.00
N ALA A 279 12.32 -2.63 -9.96
CA ALA A 279 13.74 -2.87 -9.71
C ALA A 279 14.43 -3.67 -10.83
N VAL A 280 13.76 -4.68 -11.41
CA VAL A 280 14.30 -5.42 -12.56
C VAL A 280 14.47 -4.52 -13.78
N SER A 281 13.57 -3.57 -13.99
CA SER A 281 13.65 -2.63 -15.11
C SER A 281 14.85 -1.69 -15.04
N THR A 282 15.54 -1.58 -13.89
CA THR A 282 16.76 -0.78 -13.74
C THR A 282 18.03 -1.56 -14.09
N LEU A 283 18.02 -2.90 -13.99
CA LEU A 283 19.20 -3.75 -14.17
C LEU A 283 19.91 -3.63 -15.54
N PRO A 284 19.21 -3.50 -16.68
CA PRO A 284 19.89 -3.37 -17.98
C PRO A 284 20.78 -2.13 -18.09
N TRP A 285 20.62 -1.18 -17.15
CA TRP A 285 21.24 0.14 -17.15
C TRP A 285 22.27 0.28 -16.01
N ALA A 286 22.60 -0.82 -15.32
CA ALA A 286 23.61 -0.81 -14.28
C ALA A 286 24.98 -0.36 -14.85
N GLY A 287 25.49 0.77 -14.38
CA GLY A 287 26.81 1.29 -14.74
C GLY A 287 26.88 2.21 -15.96
N SER A 288 25.75 2.64 -16.54
CA SER A 288 25.74 3.61 -17.65
C SER A 288 25.85 5.09 -17.22
N GLY A 289 26.13 5.36 -15.94
CA GLY A 289 26.17 6.71 -15.40
C GLY A 289 24.84 7.45 -15.57
N CYS A 290 24.87 8.77 -15.39
CA CYS A 290 23.78 9.69 -15.69
C CYS A 290 23.64 9.77 -17.21
N GLY A 291 23.04 8.74 -17.77
CA GLY A 291 22.99 8.46 -19.21
C GLY A 291 21.61 7.93 -19.57
N GLY A 292 20.57 8.68 -19.18
CA GLY A 292 19.36 8.79 -19.99
C GLY A 292 18.32 7.67 -19.95
N VAL A 293 18.23 6.79 -18.94
CA VAL A 293 17.18 5.74 -19.00
C VAL A 293 16.30 5.56 -17.75
N LEU A 294 16.74 6.01 -16.59
CA LEU A 294 15.84 6.25 -15.46
C LEU A 294 15.52 7.74 -15.43
N GLY A 295 14.42 8.13 -16.08
CA GLY A 295 13.85 9.45 -15.84
C GLY A 295 13.51 9.59 -14.36
N TYR A 296 13.49 10.83 -13.84
CA TYR A 296 13.15 11.17 -12.45
C TYR A 296 12.04 10.28 -11.88
N TRP A 297 10.92 10.20 -12.61
CA TRP A 297 9.75 9.40 -12.26
C TRP A 297 10.00 7.91 -12.09
N HIS A 298 10.81 7.33 -12.97
CA HIS A 298 11.07 5.90 -12.91
C HIS A 298 11.97 5.57 -11.73
N GLU A 299 12.97 6.40 -11.45
CA GLU A 299 13.85 6.24 -10.28
C GLU A 299 13.07 6.41 -8.97
N TYR A 300 12.31 7.50 -8.84
CA TYR A 300 11.48 7.81 -7.69
C TYR A 300 10.49 6.67 -7.39
N LEU A 301 9.66 6.28 -8.38
CA LEU A 301 8.68 5.21 -8.19
C LEU A 301 9.36 3.87 -7.88
N THR A 302 10.48 3.56 -8.54
CA THR A 302 11.20 2.32 -8.26
C THR A 302 11.70 2.30 -6.82
N PHE A 303 12.28 3.39 -6.33
CA PHE A 303 12.77 3.50 -4.96
C PHE A 303 11.64 3.37 -3.94
N VAL A 304 10.61 4.21 -4.04
CA VAL A 304 9.48 4.26 -3.09
C VAL A 304 8.75 2.92 -3.03
N VAL A 305 8.37 2.36 -4.18
CA VAL A 305 7.61 1.10 -4.23
C VAL A 305 8.47 -0.08 -3.77
N ALA A 306 9.78 -0.08 -4.05
CA ALA A 306 10.69 -1.12 -3.56
C ALA A 306 10.80 -1.11 -2.03
N VAL A 307 10.99 0.07 -1.42
CA VAL A 307 11.05 0.21 0.04
C VAL A 307 9.72 -0.21 0.67
N GLN A 308 8.59 0.26 0.14
CA GLN A 308 7.27 -0.16 0.60
C GLN A 308 7.07 -1.68 0.47
N GLY A 309 7.47 -2.27 -0.65
CA GLY A 309 7.37 -3.70 -0.91
C GLY A 309 8.16 -4.54 0.11
N ILE A 310 9.43 -4.19 0.33
CA ILE A 310 10.30 -4.86 1.30
C ILE A 310 9.74 -4.72 2.72
N ALA A 311 9.37 -3.51 3.12
CA ALA A 311 8.82 -3.23 4.44
C ALA A 311 7.50 -3.99 4.67
N THR A 312 6.59 -4.00 3.69
CA THR A 312 5.33 -4.76 3.76
C THR A 312 5.60 -6.25 3.89
N GLY A 313 6.53 -6.80 3.11
CA GLY A 313 6.90 -8.21 3.16
C GLY A 313 7.50 -8.61 4.51
N LEU A 314 8.48 -7.85 5.00
CA LEU A 314 9.09 -8.07 6.31
C LEU A 314 8.07 -7.93 7.45
N ALA A 315 7.25 -6.88 7.43
CA ALA A 315 6.19 -6.68 8.41
C ALA A 315 5.20 -7.86 8.39
N THR A 316 4.85 -8.36 7.21
CA THR A 316 3.96 -9.52 7.07
C THR A 316 4.58 -10.78 7.67
N LEU A 317 5.85 -11.07 7.38
CA LEU A 317 6.55 -12.21 7.96
C LEU A 317 6.63 -12.12 9.48
N LEU A 318 7.09 -10.99 10.01
CA LEU A 318 7.17 -10.76 11.46
C LEU A 318 5.79 -10.89 12.11
N TRP A 319 4.76 -10.34 11.46
CA TRP A 319 3.40 -10.39 11.96
C TRP A 319 2.85 -11.82 11.99
N LEU A 320 3.12 -12.62 10.95
CA LEU A 320 2.75 -14.03 10.93
C LEU A 320 3.44 -14.80 12.06
N LEU A 321 4.72 -14.53 12.33
CA LEU A 321 5.48 -15.20 13.40
C LEU A 321 4.99 -14.81 14.81
N VAL A 322 4.60 -13.55 15.02
CA VAL A 322 4.19 -13.06 16.36
C VAL A 322 2.73 -13.33 16.66
N VAL A 323 1.85 -13.24 15.67
CA VAL A 323 0.38 -13.21 15.87
C VAL A 323 -0.32 -14.50 15.43
N SER A 324 0.30 -15.33 14.59
CA SER A 324 -0.31 -16.59 14.16
C SER A 324 0.05 -17.73 15.11
N ALA A 325 -0.93 -18.23 15.87
CA ALA A 325 -0.84 -19.50 16.57
C ALA A 325 -1.33 -20.62 15.61
N PRO A 326 -0.45 -21.53 15.13
CA PRO A 326 -0.83 -22.53 14.12
C PRO A 326 -1.91 -23.53 14.57
N ASP A 327 -2.09 -23.76 15.88
CA ASP A 327 -2.73 -24.99 16.40
C ASP A 327 -3.95 -24.83 17.33
N GLN A 328 -4.54 -23.64 17.47
CA GLN A 328 -5.66 -23.47 18.43
C GLN A 328 -7.03 -24.07 17.99
N ARG A 329 -7.09 -24.88 16.92
CA ARG A 329 -8.31 -25.61 16.49
C ARG A 329 -8.21 -27.15 16.60
N ILE A 330 -7.41 -27.69 17.52
CA ILE A 330 -7.55 -29.09 17.97
C ILE A 330 -7.68 -29.11 19.50
N PRO A 331 -8.83 -28.69 20.06
CA PRO A 331 -9.54 -29.61 20.96
C PRO A 331 -11.06 -29.36 20.98
N SER A 332 -11.81 -29.90 20.02
CA SER A 332 -13.28 -30.06 20.20
C SER A 332 -13.84 -31.33 19.57
N GLU A 333 -13.12 -31.98 18.67
CA GLU A 333 -13.53 -33.29 18.11
C GLU A 333 -12.98 -34.48 18.90
N ALA A 334 -11.94 -34.30 19.73
CA ALA A 334 -11.36 -35.37 20.54
C ALA A 334 -12.14 -35.71 21.83
N ASN A 335 -13.20 -34.96 22.16
CA ASN A 335 -14.07 -35.21 23.32
C ASN A 335 -15.50 -35.63 22.93
N ARG A 336 -15.69 -36.11 21.69
CA ARG A 336 -16.89 -36.84 21.28
C ARG A 336 -16.51 -38.28 20.94
N VAL A 337 -16.11 -39.03 21.96
CA VAL A 337 -16.18 -40.51 21.98
C VAL A 337 -16.84 -40.91 23.29
#